data_AF-A0A415D9Q4-F1
#
_entry.id   AF-A0A415D9Q4-F1
#
_cell.length_a   1.000
_cell.length_b   1.000
_cell.length_c   1.000
_cell.angle_alpha   90.00
_cell.angle_beta   90.00
_cell.angle_gamma   90.00
#
_symmetry.space_group_name_H-M   'P 1'
#
loop_
_entity.id
_entity.type
_entity.pdbx_description
1 polymer ?
#
loop_
_entity_poly.entity_id
_entity_poly.type
_entity_poly.pdbx_seq_one_letter_code
_entity_poly.pdbx_strand_id
1 'polypeptide(L)'
;MKNILFASSECVPFIKTGGLADVVGSLPKDFDKEKYDVRVVIPKYMCMKQEWKEKLEYITNFYMDIAGQSQYVGIFRLVHDGVTFYFIDNEHYFSGFAPYDGDPKWNIEKFAFFSKAVLSILPVIGFRPELIHCHDWQTGLIPVYLDNFRYLGEYYRGIKTVMTIHNLKFQGVWDTKAVQKITGLPDYYFAPDKMEAYKDANLLKGGIVYADKVTTVSRSYAEEIKTSFYGEGLEGLMNARANDLWGIVNGLDYNDWNPDTDYRLAKNFNISNFRRNKPANKMALQEELGLDQDSHVMLIGIVSRLTDQKGFDLIDYMMDEMCQDAVQIAVLGTGDPKYENMFRHFAWKYSGKVSANIFYSDDLSHRFYAGCDAFLMPSLFEPCGLSQLMSLRYGTLPIVRETGGLKDTVEPYNEFEKTGTGFSFTNYNAHEMLNTVRYAERIYYDKKRDWNKIVERAMSQDFSWQNSARQYEELYKSLIGE
;
A
#
# COMPACT_ATOMS: atom_id res chain seq x y z
N MET A 1 19.11 6.41 -21.84
CA MET A 1 17.98 5.66 -21.28
C MET A 1 18.48 4.96 -20.03
N LYS A 2 17.83 5.22 -18.90
CA LYS A 2 18.24 4.76 -17.58
C LYS A 2 17.54 3.44 -17.25
N ASN A 3 18.30 2.43 -16.85
CA ASN A 3 17.75 1.09 -16.63
C ASN A 3 17.38 0.89 -15.16
N ILE A 4 16.08 0.73 -14.87
CA ILE A 4 15.59 0.55 -13.50
C ILE A 4 14.90 -0.80 -13.38
N LEU A 5 15.28 -1.59 -12.38
CA LEU A 5 14.61 -2.85 -12.07
C LEU A 5 13.84 -2.72 -10.76
N PHE A 6 12.53 -2.84 -10.82
CA PHE A 6 11.68 -2.99 -9.64
C PHE A 6 11.67 -4.46 -9.25
N ALA A 7 11.95 -4.76 -7.99
CA ALA A 7 11.83 -6.10 -7.42
C ALA A 7 10.75 -6.08 -6.34
N SER A 8 9.79 -6.99 -6.44
CA SER A 8 8.68 -7.09 -5.50
C SER A 8 8.20 -8.52 -5.36
N SER A 9 7.60 -8.86 -4.22
CA SER A 9 6.85 -10.11 -4.07
C SER A 9 5.47 -10.06 -4.72
N GLU A 10 4.91 -8.88 -4.98
CA GLU A 10 3.57 -8.76 -5.54
C GLU A 10 3.41 -7.55 -6.47
N CYS A 11 2.46 -7.65 -7.40
CA CYS A 11 2.24 -6.66 -8.45
C CYS A 11 0.87 -6.89 -9.10
N VAL A 12 0.02 -5.86 -9.14
CA VAL A 12 -1.20 -5.91 -9.96
C VAL A 12 -0.84 -5.85 -11.45
N PRO A 13 -1.60 -6.51 -12.34
CA PRO A 13 -2.81 -7.33 -12.08
C PRO A 13 -2.52 -8.81 -11.75
N PHE A 14 -1.25 -9.20 -11.58
CA PHE A 14 -0.84 -10.60 -11.54
C PHE A 14 -1.09 -11.28 -10.19
N ILE A 15 -0.72 -10.60 -9.10
CA ILE A 15 -0.83 -11.11 -7.74
C ILE A 15 -0.94 -9.95 -6.75
N LYS A 16 -1.88 -10.03 -5.80
CA LYS A 16 -2.15 -8.97 -4.82
C LYS A 16 -2.54 -9.54 -3.47
N THR A 17 -1.87 -9.07 -2.43
CA THR A 17 -2.25 -9.30 -1.02
C THR A 17 -2.43 -7.99 -0.26
N GLY A 18 -1.75 -6.92 -0.66
CA GLY A 18 -1.84 -5.60 -0.05
C GLY A 18 -1.61 -4.44 -1.03
N GLY A 19 -1.34 -3.26 -0.46
CA GLY A 19 -1.12 -2.02 -1.23
C GLY A 19 0.23 -1.96 -1.95
N LEU A 20 1.21 -2.78 -1.53
CA LEU A 20 2.49 -2.93 -2.23
C LEU A 20 2.27 -3.31 -3.70
N ALA A 21 1.39 -4.28 -3.96
CA ALA A 21 1.06 -4.71 -5.32
C ALA A 21 0.53 -3.57 -6.20
N ASP A 22 -0.27 -2.66 -5.64
CA ASP A 22 -0.84 -1.51 -6.35
C ASP A 22 0.25 -0.51 -6.77
N VAL A 23 1.23 -0.28 -5.89
CA VAL A 23 2.38 0.57 -6.18
C VAL A 23 3.19 -0.01 -7.33
N VAL A 24 3.59 -1.28 -7.24
CA VAL A 24 4.50 -1.90 -8.23
C VAL A 24 3.79 -2.14 -9.57
N GLY A 25 2.47 -2.33 -9.58
CA GLY A 25 1.72 -2.45 -10.83
C GLY A 25 1.43 -1.13 -11.54
N SER A 26 1.49 0.00 -10.82
CA SER A 26 1.05 1.29 -11.36
C SER A 26 2.18 2.32 -11.50
N LEU A 27 3.13 2.37 -10.58
CA LEU A 27 4.22 3.34 -10.63
C LEU A 27 5.15 3.13 -11.86
N PRO A 28 5.54 1.91 -12.26
CA PRO A 28 6.46 1.71 -13.39
C PRO A 28 5.95 2.23 -14.75
N LYS A 29 4.63 2.27 -14.97
CA LYS A 29 4.04 2.75 -16.22
C LYS A 29 4.13 4.27 -16.38
N ASP A 30 4.22 5.01 -15.27
CA ASP A 30 4.16 6.49 -15.25
C ASP A 30 5.53 7.19 -15.35
N PHE A 31 6.64 6.44 -15.41
CA PHE A 31 7.95 7.01 -15.74
C PHE A 31 8.05 7.42 -17.21
N ASP A 32 8.80 8.50 -17.46
CA ASP A 32 9.12 8.96 -18.82
C ASP A 32 9.88 7.89 -19.61
N LYS A 33 9.20 7.27 -20.58
CA LYS A 33 9.72 6.15 -21.39
C LYS A 33 10.86 6.54 -22.33
N GLU A 34 11.07 7.83 -22.59
CA GLU A 34 12.24 8.29 -23.35
C GLU A 34 13.49 8.33 -22.47
N LYS A 35 13.30 8.52 -21.16
CA LYS A 35 14.39 8.63 -20.18
C LYS A 35 14.66 7.33 -19.45
N TYR A 36 13.66 6.51 -19.13
CA TYR A 36 13.75 5.34 -18.27
C TYR A 36 13.22 4.06 -18.95
N ASP A 37 14.03 2.99 -18.95
CA ASP A 37 13.59 1.61 -19.19
C ASP A 37 13.34 0.97 -17.82
N VAL A 38 12.08 1.03 -17.39
CA VAL A 38 11.62 0.44 -16.12
C VAL A 38 11.06 -0.95 -16.38
N ARG A 39 11.64 -1.94 -15.70
CA ARG A 39 11.19 -3.34 -15.73
C ARG A 39 10.87 -3.82 -14.32
N VAL A 40 10.04 -4.83 -14.22
CA VAL A 40 9.61 -5.39 -12.93
C VAL A 40 9.95 -6.86 -12.87
N VAL A 41 10.44 -7.35 -11.74
CA VAL A 41 10.64 -8.77 -11.47
C VAL A 41 9.83 -9.19 -10.25
N ILE A 42 9.04 -10.26 -10.39
CA ILE A 42 8.23 -10.86 -9.33
C ILE A 42 8.33 -12.39 -9.38
N PRO A 43 7.92 -13.12 -8.33
CA PRO A 43 7.81 -14.57 -8.38
C PRO A 43 6.65 -15.03 -9.29
N LYS A 44 6.83 -16.17 -9.97
CA LYS A 44 5.76 -16.88 -10.68
C LYS A 44 5.00 -17.80 -9.71
N TYR A 45 4.05 -17.24 -8.97
CA TYR A 45 3.26 -18.03 -8.02
C TYR A 45 2.30 -19.00 -8.71
N MET A 46 2.14 -20.19 -8.13
CA MET A 46 1.15 -21.17 -8.58
C MET A 46 -0.28 -20.64 -8.47
N CYS A 47 -0.58 -19.82 -7.46
CA CYS A 47 -1.89 -19.22 -7.20
C CYS A 47 -2.24 -18.00 -8.07
N MET A 48 -1.36 -17.60 -9.01
CA MET A 48 -1.72 -16.62 -10.03
C MET A 48 -2.97 -17.05 -10.81
N LYS A 49 -3.75 -16.10 -11.33
CA LYS A 49 -4.87 -16.43 -12.21
C LYS A 49 -4.35 -17.10 -13.49
N GLN A 50 -5.10 -18.08 -13.97
CA GLN A 50 -4.72 -18.88 -15.13
C GLN A 50 -4.57 -18.03 -16.40
N GLU A 51 -5.43 -17.02 -16.57
CA GLU A 51 -5.38 -16.07 -17.69
C GLU A 51 -4.04 -15.33 -17.84
N TRP A 52 -3.33 -15.12 -16.73
CA TRP A 52 -2.01 -14.48 -16.75
C TRP A 52 -0.90 -15.48 -17.01
N LYS A 53 -0.98 -16.67 -16.41
CA LYS A 53 -0.03 -17.76 -16.62
C LYS A 53 0.08 -18.15 -18.09
N GLU A 54 -1.03 -18.18 -18.82
CA GLU A 54 -1.08 -18.55 -20.24
C GLU A 54 -0.46 -17.50 -21.17
N LYS A 55 -0.33 -16.25 -20.72
CA LYS A 55 0.29 -15.16 -21.49
C LYS A 55 1.80 -15.08 -21.30
N LEU A 56 2.37 -15.84 -20.37
CA LEU A 56 3.79 -15.77 -20.05
C LEU A 56 4.65 -16.42 -21.15
N GLU A 57 5.59 -15.66 -21.69
CA GLU A 57 6.62 -16.14 -22.60
C GLU A 57 7.74 -16.79 -21.79
N TYR A 58 8.01 -18.09 -22.00
CA TYR A 58 9.20 -18.72 -21.44
C TYR A 58 10.46 -18.19 -22.16
N ILE A 59 11.42 -17.67 -21.40
CA ILE A 59 12.67 -17.13 -21.94
C ILE A 59 13.77 -18.18 -21.89
N THR A 60 14.10 -18.67 -20.70
CA THR A 60 15.15 -19.68 -20.47
C THR A 60 15.09 -20.18 -19.03
N ASN A 61 15.96 -21.12 -18.68
CA ASN A 61 16.24 -21.51 -17.30
C ASN A 61 17.73 -21.74 -17.09
N PHE A 62 18.12 -21.76 -15.82
CA PHE A 62 19.46 -22.15 -15.38
C PHE A 62 19.39 -22.67 -13.94
N TYR A 63 20.54 -23.07 -13.41
CA TYR A 63 20.68 -23.48 -12.02
C TYR A 63 21.57 -22.49 -11.28
N MET A 64 21.16 -22.07 -10.09
CA MET A 64 22.01 -21.29 -9.18
C MET A 64 22.26 -22.06 -7.89
N ASP A 65 23.46 -21.90 -7.34
CA ASP A 65 23.73 -22.38 -5.99
C ASP A 65 23.09 -21.45 -4.96
N ILE A 66 22.39 -22.01 -3.98
CA ILE A 66 22.00 -21.33 -2.75
C ILE A 66 22.09 -22.33 -1.59
N ALA A 67 22.78 -21.93 -0.51
CA ALA A 67 23.03 -22.80 0.64
C ALA A 67 23.68 -24.16 0.31
N GLY A 68 24.54 -24.23 -0.72
CA GLY A 68 25.17 -25.48 -1.17
C GLY A 68 24.22 -26.42 -1.90
N GLN A 69 23.07 -25.92 -2.36
CA GLN A 69 22.12 -26.64 -3.19
C GLN A 69 21.99 -25.96 -4.55
N SER A 70 22.06 -26.77 -5.61
CA SER A 70 21.77 -26.33 -6.97
C SER A 70 20.25 -26.26 -7.17
N GLN A 71 19.71 -25.05 -7.30
CA GLN A 71 18.28 -24.79 -7.42
C GLN A 71 17.93 -24.31 -8.84
N TYR A 72 16.83 -24.83 -9.37
CA TYR A 72 16.28 -24.44 -10.67
C TYR A 72 15.75 -23.00 -10.63
N VAL A 73 16.05 -22.22 -11.67
CA VAL A 73 15.52 -20.87 -11.88
C VAL A 73 14.98 -20.78 -13.30
N GLY A 74 13.66 -20.79 -13.46
CA GLY A 74 13.01 -20.48 -14.73
C GLY A 74 12.73 -18.99 -14.87
N ILE A 75 12.85 -18.47 -16.09
CA ILE A 75 12.58 -17.07 -16.41
C ILE A 75 11.45 -17.02 -17.42
N PHE A 76 10.38 -16.33 -17.03
CA PHE A 76 9.29 -15.98 -17.93
C PHE A 76 9.20 -14.47 -18.09
N ARG A 77 8.55 -14.02 -19.18
CA ARG A 77 8.39 -12.61 -19.52
C ARG A 77 6.96 -12.31 -19.96
N LEU A 78 6.50 -11.10 -19.67
CA LEU A 78 5.30 -10.52 -20.24
C LEU A 78 5.50 -9.02 -20.43
N VAL A 79 5.03 -8.47 -21.54
CA VAL A 79 4.88 -7.02 -21.71
C VAL A 79 3.42 -6.66 -21.48
N HIS A 80 3.17 -5.78 -20.52
CA HIS A 80 1.82 -5.31 -20.18
C HIS A 80 1.87 -3.81 -19.88
N ASP A 81 0.92 -3.04 -20.43
CA ASP A 81 0.84 -1.58 -20.28
C ASP A 81 2.18 -0.84 -20.53
N GLY A 82 2.94 -1.30 -21.53
CA GLY A 82 4.23 -0.71 -21.90
C GLY A 82 5.37 -0.97 -20.91
N VAL A 83 5.20 -1.89 -19.96
CA VAL A 83 6.22 -2.30 -18.98
C VAL A 83 6.59 -3.77 -19.22
N THR A 84 7.89 -4.09 -19.14
CA THR A 84 8.36 -5.48 -19.20
C THR A 84 8.39 -6.08 -17.79
N PHE A 85 7.69 -7.19 -17.62
CA PHE A 85 7.66 -7.99 -16.40
C PHE A 85 8.43 -9.28 -16.60
N TYR A 86 9.26 -9.64 -15.62
CA TYR A 86 9.93 -10.93 -15.50
C TYR A 86 9.34 -11.71 -14.33
N PHE A 87 9.15 -13.01 -14.54
CA PHE A 87 8.64 -13.91 -13.52
C PHE A 87 9.67 -14.99 -13.24
N ILE A 88 10.06 -15.11 -11.98
CA ILE A 88 11.01 -16.13 -11.51
C ILE A 88 10.21 -17.37 -11.13
N ASP A 89 10.50 -18.47 -11.82
CA ASP A 89 9.82 -19.74 -11.66
C ASP A 89 10.68 -20.72 -10.86
N ASN A 90 10.07 -21.27 -9.82
CA ASN A 90 10.54 -22.41 -9.06
C ASN A 90 9.34 -22.98 -8.30
N GLU A 91 8.83 -24.12 -8.74
CA GLU A 91 7.62 -24.72 -8.15
C GLU A 91 7.83 -25.17 -6.70
N HIS A 92 9.06 -25.44 -6.28
CA HIS A 92 9.34 -25.72 -4.88
C HIS A 92 8.99 -24.50 -4.03
N TYR A 93 9.59 -23.33 -4.31
CA TYR A 93 9.44 -22.12 -3.49
C TYR A 93 8.12 -21.36 -3.71
N PHE A 94 7.58 -21.36 -4.92
CA PHE A 94 6.41 -20.54 -5.27
C PHE A 94 5.14 -21.37 -5.51
N SER A 95 5.11 -22.59 -4.97
CA SER A 95 3.88 -23.38 -4.82
C SER A 95 2.96 -22.78 -3.73
N GLY A 96 1.76 -23.35 -3.63
CA GLY A 96 0.78 -22.99 -2.61
C GLY A 96 -0.43 -22.21 -3.16
N PHE A 97 -1.43 -22.04 -2.29
CA PHE A 97 -2.68 -21.34 -2.62
C PHE A 97 -2.60 -19.83 -2.37
N ALA A 98 -1.53 -19.33 -1.76
CA ALA A 98 -1.31 -17.92 -1.47
C ALA A 98 0.19 -17.57 -1.57
N PRO A 99 0.56 -16.29 -1.85
CA PRO A 99 1.97 -15.87 -1.93
C PRO A 99 2.74 -16.08 -0.62
N TYR A 100 2.07 -15.82 0.50
CA TYR A 100 2.54 -16.06 1.85
C TYR A 100 1.73 -17.22 2.43
N ASP A 101 2.42 -18.30 2.77
CA ASP A 101 1.81 -19.50 3.30
C ASP A 101 2.63 -20.08 4.46
N GLY A 102 1.92 -20.79 5.34
CA GLY A 102 2.52 -21.71 6.30
C GLY A 102 3.54 -21.13 7.28
N ASP A 103 4.66 -21.83 7.42
CA ASP A 103 5.74 -21.59 8.37
C ASP A 103 6.50 -20.29 8.03
N PRO A 104 6.66 -19.33 8.97
CA PRO A 104 7.47 -18.13 8.73
C PRO A 104 8.88 -18.43 8.20
N LYS A 105 9.51 -19.52 8.65
CA LYS A 105 10.82 -19.97 8.15
C LYS A 105 10.81 -20.26 6.66
N TRP A 106 9.73 -20.88 6.16
CA TRP A 106 9.58 -21.20 4.75
C TRP A 106 9.56 -19.92 3.89
N ASN A 107 8.90 -18.88 4.38
CA ASN A 107 8.89 -17.59 3.69
C ASN A 107 10.28 -16.93 3.67
N ILE A 108 11.08 -17.08 4.73
CA ILE A 108 12.48 -16.63 4.72
C ILE A 108 13.28 -17.34 3.61
N GLU A 109 13.14 -18.67 3.50
CA GLU A 109 13.84 -19.44 2.46
C GLU A 109 13.39 -19.04 1.04
N LYS A 110 12.08 -18.96 0.84
CA LYS A 110 11.43 -18.52 -0.41
C LYS A 110 11.98 -17.17 -0.89
N PHE A 111 12.06 -16.18 -0.01
CA PHE A 111 12.48 -14.83 -0.38
C PHE A 111 14.00 -14.63 -0.39
N ALA A 112 14.76 -15.48 0.31
CA ALA A 112 16.20 -15.59 0.14
C ALA A 112 16.56 -16.14 -1.26
N PHE A 113 15.85 -17.19 -1.70
CA PHE A 113 15.95 -17.69 -3.07
C PHE A 113 15.56 -16.61 -4.07
N PHE A 114 14.39 -15.98 -3.92
CA PHE A 114 13.94 -14.94 -4.83
C PHE A 114 14.94 -13.78 -4.97
N SER A 115 15.42 -13.24 -3.85
CA SER A 115 16.37 -12.12 -3.85
C SER A 115 17.68 -12.46 -4.57
N LYS A 116 18.20 -13.69 -4.38
CA LYS A 116 19.41 -14.15 -5.08
C LYS A 116 19.15 -14.38 -6.57
N ALA A 117 17.98 -14.94 -6.91
CA ALA A 117 17.57 -15.18 -8.28
C ALA A 117 17.45 -13.85 -9.07
N VAL A 118 16.88 -12.80 -8.47
CA VAL A 118 16.77 -11.46 -9.10
C VAL A 118 18.11 -10.94 -9.60
N LEU A 119 19.18 -11.08 -8.82
CA LEU A 119 20.53 -10.70 -9.26
C LEU A 119 21.07 -11.66 -10.32
N SER A 120 20.83 -12.96 -10.14
CA SER A 120 21.37 -14.01 -11.01
C SER A 120 20.77 -14.00 -12.43
N ILE A 121 19.54 -13.52 -12.60
CA ILE A 121 18.92 -13.44 -13.92
C ILE A 121 19.49 -12.30 -14.79
N LEU A 122 20.06 -11.24 -14.19
CA LEU A 122 20.43 -10.00 -14.91
C LEU A 122 21.34 -10.24 -16.13
N PRO A 123 22.44 -11.01 -16.02
CA PRO A 123 23.30 -11.30 -17.17
C PRO A 123 22.59 -12.18 -18.21
N VAL A 124 21.72 -13.09 -17.75
CA VAL A 124 21.00 -14.07 -18.60
C VAL A 124 19.97 -13.38 -19.49
N ILE A 125 19.26 -12.39 -18.96
CA ILE A 125 18.27 -11.61 -19.71
C ILE A 125 18.88 -10.42 -20.47
N GLY A 126 20.20 -10.22 -20.36
CA GLY A 126 20.90 -9.10 -20.99
C GLY A 126 20.47 -7.72 -20.47
N PHE A 127 20.02 -7.62 -19.22
CA PHE A 127 19.56 -6.36 -18.62
C PHE A 127 20.38 -6.01 -17.39
N ARG A 128 21.29 -5.05 -17.54
CA ARG A 128 22.06 -4.49 -16.42
C ARG A 128 21.39 -3.20 -15.94
N PRO A 129 20.73 -3.18 -14.77
CA PRO A 129 20.13 -1.98 -14.22
C PRO A 129 21.22 -1.04 -13.68
N GLU A 130 20.96 0.26 -13.73
CA GLU A 130 21.70 1.25 -12.94
C GLU A 130 21.20 1.29 -11.50
N LEU A 131 19.91 0.99 -11.30
CA LEU A 131 19.26 0.99 -10.00
C LEU A 131 18.29 -0.18 -9.87
N ILE A 132 18.32 -0.86 -8.72
CA ILE A 132 17.31 -1.85 -8.32
C ILE A 132 16.46 -1.25 -7.20
N HIS A 133 15.18 -1.08 -7.47
CA HIS A 133 14.19 -0.61 -6.52
C HIS A 133 13.53 -1.81 -5.84
N CYS A 134 13.95 -2.06 -4.61
CA CYS A 134 13.51 -3.15 -3.76
C CYS A 134 12.31 -2.69 -2.93
N HIS A 135 11.25 -3.50 -2.90
CA HIS A 135 10.08 -3.24 -2.08
C HIS A 135 9.92 -4.29 -0.98
N ASP A 136 9.84 -3.80 0.26
CA ASP A 136 9.66 -4.56 1.50
C ASP A 136 10.68 -5.69 1.76
N TRP A 137 10.50 -6.38 2.88
CA TRP A 137 11.43 -7.37 3.43
C TRP A 137 11.70 -8.56 2.50
N GLN A 138 10.76 -8.89 1.61
CA GLN A 138 10.86 -9.96 0.62
C GLN A 138 12.01 -9.72 -0.37
N THR A 139 12.39 -8.47 -0.55
CA THR A 139 13.53 -8.05 -1.39
C THR A 139 14.67 -7.45 -0.57
N GLY A 140 14.58 -7.52 0.77
CA GLY A 140 15.57 -7.02 1.72
C GLY A 140 16.96 -7.61 1.54
N LEU A 141 17.06 -8.82 0.98
CA LEU A 141 18.34 -9.46 0.73
C LEU A 141 18.99 -9.04 -0.58
N ILE A 142 18.30 -8.34 -1.48
CA ILE A 142 18.90 -7.89 -2.75
C ILE A 142 20.06 -6.92 -2.50
N PRO A 143 19.93 -5.85 -1.68
CA PRO A 143 21.06 -4.97 -1.37
C PRO A 143 22.20 -5.70 -0.65
N VAL A 144 21.87 -6.64 0.24
CA VAL A 144 22.86 -7.44 1.00
C VAL A 144 23.65 -8.36 0.07
N TYR A 145 22.96 -9.10 -0.79
CA TYR A 145 23.61 -9.91 -1.80
C TYR A 145 24.39 -9.04 -2.77
N LEU A 146 23.87 -7.91 -3.21
CA LEU A 146 24.60 -7.03 -4.13
C LEU A 146 25.93 -6.56 -3.52
N ASP A 147 25.95 -6.22 -2.22
CA ASP A 147 27.17 -5.92 -1.49
C ASP A 147 28.16 -7.10 -1.49
N ASN A 148 27.69 -8.31 -1.19
CA ASN A 148 28.51 -9.52 -1.22
C ASN A 148 28.99 -9.90 -2.64
N PHE A 149 28.14 -9.72 -3.65
CA PHE A 149 28.41 -10.05 -5.06
C PHE A 149 29.30 -9.02 -5.75
N ARG A 150 29.45 -7.81 -5.22
CA ARG A 150 30.42 -6.81 -5.75
C ARG A 150 31.85 -7.32 -5.72
N TYR A 151 32.15 -8.33 -4.91
CA TYR A 151 33.45 -9.02 -4.88
C TYR A 151 33.56 -10.17 -5.91
N LEU A 152 32.47 -10.60 -6.54
CA LEU A 152 32.42 -11.72 -7.49
C LEU A 152 32.54 -11.30 -8.97
N GLY A 153 32.52 -10.00 -9.30
CA GLY A 153 32.80 -9.54 -10.66
C GLY A 153 32.40 -8.08 -10.96
N GLU A 154 32.94 -7.55 -12.07
CA GLU A 154 32.71 -6.17 -12.53
C GLU A 154 31.24 -5.89 -12.92
N TYR A 155 30.47 -6.92 -13.29
CA TYR A 155 29.10 -6.74 -13.80
C TYR A 155 28.17 -6.02 -12.81
N TYR A 156 28.22 -6.39 -11.53
CA TYR A 156 27.34 -5.85 -10.48
C TYR A 156 27.87 -4.57 -9.84
N ARG A 157 29.11 -4.16 -10.18
CA ARG A 157 29.71 -2.95 -9.62
C ARG A 157 28.95 -1.72 -10.09
N GLY A 158 28.70 -0.79 -9.18
CA GLY A 158 28.06 0.49 -9.46
C GLY A 158 26.52 0.45 -9.54
N ILE A 159 25.90 -0.74 -9.51
CA ILE A 159 24.43 -0.85 -9.41
C ILE A 159 24.00 -0.28 -8.06
N LYS A 160 23.07 0.68 -8.10
CA LYS A 160 22.46 1.34 -6.95
C LYS A 160 21.23 0.60 -6.45
N THR A 161 20.89 0.80 -5.18
CA THR A 161 19.68 0.20 -4.60
C THR A 161 18.85 1.21 -3.83
N VAL A 162 17.53 1.11 -3.99
CA VAL A 162 16.54 1.83 -3.18
C VAL A 162 15.70 0.79 -2.46
N MET A 163 15.49 0.96 -1.15
CA MET A 163 14.62 0.10 -0.35
C MET A 163 13.36 0.88 0.06
N THR A 164 12.20 0.49 -0.44
CA THR A 164 10.91 1.06 0.01
C THR A 164 10.28 0.20 1.09
N ILE A 165 9.93 0.85 2.19
CA ILE A 165 9.16 0.30 3.31
C ILE A 165 7.70 0.70 3.11
N HIS A 166 6.82 -0.25 2.79
CA HIS A 166 5.37 -0.01 2.72
C HIS A 166 4.69 -0.22 4.06
N ASN A 167 5.24 -1.10 4.90
CA ASN A 167 4.77 -1.33 6.26
C ASN A 167 5.89 -1.90 7.14
N LEU A 168 6.36 -1.11 8.11
CA LEU A 168 7.47 -1.49 8.98
C LEU A 168 7.16 -2.66 9.93
N LYS A 169 5.87 -3.02 10.09
CA LYS A 169 5.45 -4.14 10.93
C LYS A 169 5.94 -5.50 10.40
N PHE A 170 6.13 -5.64 9.08
CA PHE A 170 6.57 -6.90 8.46
C PHE A 170 8.03 -6.80 8.04
N GLN A 171 8.91 -7.48 8.79
CA GLN A 171 10.37 -7.29 8.66
C GLN A 171 11.14 -8.54 8.20
N GLY A 172 10.48 -9.71 8.13
CA GLY A 172 11.15 -10.97 7.80
C GLY A 172 12.21 -11.34 8.85
N VAL A 173 11.77 -11.56 10.10
CA VAL A 173 12.65 -11.88 11.23
C VAL A 173 12.67 -13.39 11.47
N TRP A 174 13.87 -13.95 11.65
CA TRP A 174 14.04 -15.36 12.00
C TRP A 174 15.40 -15.64 12.64
N ASP A 175 15.57 -16.82 13.25
CA ASP A 175 16.82 -17.25 13.90
C ASP A 175 18.05 -17.04 13.01
N THR A 176 19.05 -16.34 13.56
CA THR A 176 20.26 -15.92 12.85
C THR A 176 20.98 -17.09 12.18
N LYS A 177 21.14 -18.23 12.88
CA LYS A 177 21.86 -19.39 12.33
C LYS A 177 21.10 -20.02 11.16
N ALA A 178 19.78 -20.08 11.26
CA ALA A 178 18.93 -20.57 10.19
C ALA A 178 18.99 -19.65 8.97
N VAL A 179 18.86 -18.32 9.14
CA VAL A 179 18.97 -17.36 8.04
C VAL A 179 20.36 -17.42 7.39
N GLN A 180 21.42 -17.50 8.18
CA GLN A 180 22.76 -17.66 7.67
C GLN A 180 22.90 -18.91 6.80
N LYS A 181 22.42 -20.06 7.28
CA LYS A 181 22.46 -21.31 6.52
C LYS A 181 21.67 -21.19 5.22
N ILE A 182 20.47 -20.62 5.26
CA ILE A 182 19.58 -20.43 4.11
C ILE A 182 20.20 -19.52 3.04
N THR A 183 20.80 -18.41 3.47
CA THR A 183 21.32 -17.39 2.55
C THR A 183 22.72 -17.72 2.03
N GLY A 184 23.50 -18.49 2.79
CA GLY A 184 24.91 -18.73 2.52
C GLY A 184 25.78 -17.48 2.71
N LEU A 185 25.28 -16.46 3.42
CA LEU A 185 26.02 -15.23 3.69
C LEU A 185 27.09 -15.46 4.78
N PRO A 186 28.27 -14.82 4.68
CA PRO A 186 29.28 -14.85 5.73
C PRO A 186 28.78 -14.33 7.08
N ASP A 187 29.37 -14.81 8.18
CA ASP A 187 29.09 -14.35 9.57
C ASP A 187 29.12 -12.83 9.70
N TYR A 188 29.96 -12.16 8.91
CA TYR A 188 30.08 -10.72 8.88
C TYR A 188 28.74 -9.99 8.72
N TYR A 189 27.79 -10.50 7.93
CA TYR A 189 26.50 -9.84 7.70
C TYR A 189 25.53 -9.92 8.89
N PHE A 190 25.79 -10.81 9.84
CA PHE A 190 24.93 -11.09 11.00
C PHE A 190 25.42 -10.39 12.27
N ALA A 191 25.97 -9.18 12.13
CA ALA A 191 26.36 -8.34 13.25
C ALA A 191 25.23 -7.34 13.63
N PRO A 192 25.21 -6.79 14.85
CA PRO A 192 24.18 -5.86 15.32
C PRO A 192 24.05 -4.57 14.50
N ASP A 193 25.12 -4.10 13.87
CA ASP A 193 25.12 -2.94 12.97
C ASP A 193 24.66 -3.28 11.53
N LYS A 194 24.31 -4.54 11.26
CA LYS A 194 23.91 -5.08 9.95
C LYS A 194 22.55 -5.76 10.02
N MET A 195 22.47 -7.08 9.80
CA MET A 195 21.19 -7.79 9.76
C MET A 195 20.68 -8.23 11.13
N GLU A 196 21.53 -8.38 12.15
CA GLU A 196 21.09 -8.90 13.45
C GLU A 196 20.25 -7.85 14.20
N ALA A 197 19.03 -8.19 14.57
CA ALA A 197 18.15 -7.40 15.42
C ALA A 197 17.70 -8.27 16.61
N TYR A 198 18.09 -7.88 17.83
CA TYR A 198 17.68 -8.56 19.06
C TYR A 198 17.95 -10.09 19.06
N LYS A 199 19.14 -10.51 18.59
CA LYS A 199 19.63 -11.90 18.43
C LYS A 199 19.09 -12.68 17.22
N ASP A 200 18.06 -12.18 16.56
CA ASP A 200 17.53 -12.76 15.32
C ASP A 200 18.06 -12.00 14.09
N ALA A 201 18.02 -12.63 12.93
CA ALA A 201 18.33 -11.98 11.67
C ALA A 201 17.05 -11.33 11.10
N ASN A 202 17.21 -10.12 10.57
CA ASN A 202 16.12 -9.30 10.06
C ASN A 202 16.41 -8.89 8.61
N LEU A 203 15.61 -9.43 7.68
CA LEU A 203 15.82 -9.25 6.24
C LEU A 203 15.57 -7.79 5.81
N LEU A 204 14.53 -7.14 6.33
CA LEU A 204 14.26 -5.74 6.05
C LEU A 204 15.39 -4.84 6.58
N LYS A 205 15.86 -5.10 7.80
CA LYS A 205 16.99 -4.38 8.40
C LYS A 205 18.22 -4.46 7.52
N GLY A 206 18.57 -5.65 7.04
CA GLY A 206 19.66 -5.84 6.07
C GLY A 206 19.47 -4.98 4.83
N GLY A 207 18.28 -5.04 4.26
CA GLY A 207 17.91 -4.23 3.10
C GLY A 207 18.06 -2.73 3.33
N ILE A 208 17.61 -2.23 4.47
CA ILE A 208 17.77 -0.83 4.87
C ILE A 208 19.25 -0.49 4.98
N VAL A 209 20.02 -1.23 5.79
CA VAL A 209 21.44 -0.95 6.07
C VAL A 209 22.25 -0.84 4.77
N TYR A 210 22.03 -1.75 3.82
CA TYR A 210 22.84 -1.86 2.61
C TYR A 210 22.27 -1.11 1.39
N ALA A 211 21.07 -0.54 1.48
CA ALA A 211 20.52 0.28 0.40
C ALA A 211 21.17 1.66 0.32
N ASP A 212 21.40 2.18 -0.89
CA ASP A 212 21.91 3.54 -1.09
C ASP A 212 20.90 4.60 -0.61
N LYS A 213 19.60 4.40 -0.84
CA LYS A 213 18.51 5.22 -0.27
C LYS A 213 17.37 4.36 0.26
N VAL A 214 16.64 4.91 1.22
CA VAL A 214 15.46 4.27 1.83
C VAL A 214 14.28 5.17 1.56
N THR A 215 13.16 4.62 1.11
CA THR A 215 11.91 5.37 1.03
C THR A 215 10.83 4.71 1.86
N THR A 216 9.82 5.49 2.20
CA THR A 216 8.55 4.99 2.71
C THR A 216 7.41 5.78 2.07
N VAL A 217 6.19 5.35 2.34
CA VAL A 217 5.01 5.69 1.53
C VAL A 217 4.31 6.99 1.97
N SER A 218 4.89 7.76 2.88
CA SER A 218 4.48 9.14 3.21
C SER A 218 5.56 9.88 4.02
N ARG A 219 5.50 11.21 4.06
CA ARG A 219 6.44 12.09 4.79
C ARG A 219 6.21 12.02 6.28
N SER A 220 4.96 12.10 6.72
CA SER A 220 4.63 11.96 8.14
C SER A 220 5.02 10.57 8.66
N TYR A 221 4.81 9.50 7.87
CA TYR A 221 5.23 8.17 8.31
C TYR A 221 6.75 8.02 8.40
N ALA A 222 7.52 8.67 7.50
CA ALA A 222 8.98 8.73 7.60
C ALA A 222 9.46 9.36 8.92
N GLU A 223 8.71 10.35 9.44
CA GLU A 223 8.97 10.95 10.75
C GLU A 223 8.51 10.04 11.90
N GLU A 224 7.34 9.42 11.76
CA GLU A 224 6.75 8.55 12.77
C GLU A 224 7.63 7.32 13.06
N ILE A 225 8.14 6.63 12.04
CA ILE A 225 8.95 5.41 12.21
C ILE A 225 10.31 5.65 12.88
N LYS A 226 10.71 6.91 13.07
CA LYS A 226 11.88 7.28 13.90
C LYS A 226 11.57 7.33 15.40
N THR A 227 10.32 7.14 15.79
CA THR A 227 9.88 7.11 17.19
C THR A 227 9.70 5.66 17.65
N SER A 228 9.87 5.39 18.95
CA SER A 228 9.71 4.03 19.50
C SER A 228 8.30 3.47 19.35
N PHE A 229 7.26 4.30 19.22
CA PHE A 229 5.89 3.84 19.08
C PHE A 229 5.63 3.23 17.68
N TYR A 230 6.16 3.83 16.61
CA TYR A 230 5.94 3.36 15.24
C TYR A 230 7.15 2.65 14.64
N GLY A 231 8.32 2.72 15.28
CA GLY A 231 9.58 2.24 14.72
C GLY A 231 9.78 0.73 14.78
N GLU A 232 8.90 -0.02 15.47
CA GLU A 232 8.89 -1.48 15.49
C GLU A 232 10.28 -2.11 15.80
N GLY A 233 11.03 -1.48 16.72
CA GLY A 233 12.38 -1.89 17.13
C GLY A 233 13.51 -1.48 16.17
N LEU A 234 13.19 -0.74 15.10
CA LEU A 234 14.14 -0.21 14.12
C LEU A 234 14.26 1.32 14.18
N GLU A 235 13.66 2.00 15.16
CA GLU A 235 13.69 3.46 15.29
C GLU A 235 15.11 4.01 15.34
N GLY A 236 16.04 3.31 16.00
CA GLY A 236 17.45 3.71 16.06
C GLY A 236 18.11 3.68 14.68
N LEU A 237 17.77 2.67 13.85
CA LEU A 237 18.24 2.58 12.48
C LEU A 237 17.61 3.64 11.58
N MET A 238 16.31 3.90 11.72
CA MET A 238 15.61 4.97 10.99
C MET A 238 16.22 6.34 11.29
N ASN A 239 16.57 6.61 12.54
CA ASN A 239 17.29 7.83 12.92
C ASN A 239 18.71 7.88 12.32
N ALA A 240 19.45 6.77 12.37
CA ALA A 240 20.79 6.70 11.78
C ALA A 240 20.78 6.93 10.26
N ARG A 241 19.67 6.60 9.58
CA ARG A 241 19.46 6.77 8.14
C ARG A 241 18.55 7.95 7.80
N ALA A 242 18.33 8.89 8.71
CA ALA A 242 17.38 9.99 8.50
C ALA A 242 17.67 10.83 7.24
N ASN A 243 18.94 11.03 6.88
CA ASN A 243 19.35 11.77 5.68
C ASN A 243 19.11 10.99 4.36
N ASP A 244 18.90 9.68 4.46
CA ASP A 244 18.64 8.79 3.34
C ASP A 244 17.19 8.34 3.27
N LEU A 245 16.37 8.67 4.28
CA LEU A 245 14.97 8.27 4.39
C LEU A 245 14.05 9.30 3.74
N TRP A 246 13.31 8.88 2.71
CA TRP A 246 12.40 9.73 1.95
C TRP A 246 10.96 9.28 2.12
N GLY A 247 10.06 10.19 2.46
CA GLY A 247 8.63 9.94 2.41
C GLY A 247 8.02 10.37 1.08
N ILE A 248 7.61 9.42 0.25
CA ILE A 248 6.96 9.67 -1.04
C ILE A 248 5.55 9.07 -0.99
N VAL A 249 4.54 9.94 -1.10
CA VAL A 249 3.13 9.55 -1.04
C VAL A 249 2.78 8.65 -2.23
N ASN A 250 2.03 7.58 -1.98
CA ASN A 250 1.52 6.71 -3.05
C ASN A 250 0.58 7.47 -3.99
N GLY A 251 0.57 7.07 -5.25
CA GLY A 251 -0.44 7.52 -6.22
C GLY A 251 -1.68 6.63 -6.21
N LEU A 252 -2.68 7.06 -6.98
CA LEU A 252 -3.89 6.33 -7.27
C LEU A 252 -4.01 6.12 -8.78
N ASP A 253 -4.43 4.93 -9.21
CA ASP A 253 -4.71 4.67 -10.62
C ASP A 253 -6.03 5.33 -11.03
N TYR A 254 -5.92 6.45 -11.74
CA TYR A 254 -7.08 7.22 -12.21
C TYR A 254 -7.81 6.59 -13.39
N ASN A 255 -7.33 5.48 -13.96
CA ASN A 255 -8.13 4.73 -14.93
C ASN A 255 -9.19 3.88 -14.23
N ASP A 256 -8.82 3.25 -13.11
CA ASP A 256 -9.74 2.45 -12.29
C ASP A 256 -10.58 3.34 -11.38
N TRP A 257 -9.96 4.34 -10.73
CA TRP A 257 -10.61 5.22 -9.76
C TRP A 257 -11.06 6.54 -10.40
N ASN A 258 -12.04 6.47 -11.29
CA ASN A 258 -12.58 7.64 -11.99
C ASN A 258 -14.11 7.73 -11.93
N PRO A 259 -14.69 8.61 -11.11
CA PRO A 259 -16.15 8.73 -11.03
C PRO A 259 -16.81 9.12 -12.37
N ASP A 260 -16.06 9.72 -13.32
CA ASP A 260 -16.59 10.14 -14.62
C ASP A 260 -16.76 8.97 -15.60
N THR A 261 -16.05 7.87 -15.41
CA THR A 261 -16.05 6.70 -16.32
C THR A 261 -16.26 5.35 -15.62
N ASP A 262 -16.35 5.33 -14.29
CA ASP A 262 -16.50 4.11 -13.51
C ASP A 262 -17.89 3.46 -13.74
N TYR A 263 -17.88 2.34 -14.45
CA TYR A 263 -19.08 1.60 -14.83
C TYR A 263 -19.83 0.97 -13.65
N ARG A 264 -19.19 0.89 -12.47
CA ARG A 264 -19.76 0.31 -11.25
C ARG A 264 -20.75 1.25 -10.57
N LEU A 265 -20.80 2.53 -10.98
CA LEU A 265 -21.63 3.57 -10.38
C LEU A 265 -23.03 3.63 -11.00
N ALA A 266 -24.03 3.97 -10.18
CA ALA A 266 -25.40 4.19 -10.68
C ALA A 266 -25.48 5.41 -11.61
N LYS A 267 -24.70 6.46 -11.32
CA LYS A 267 -24.53 7.65 -12.16
C LYS A 267 -23.09 8.15 -12.11
N ASN A 268 -22.39 8.13 -13.24
CA ASN A 268 -21.08 8.77 -13.36
C ASN A 268 -21.14 10.27 -13.07
N PHE A 269 -20.06 10.82 -12.55
CA PHE A 269 -19.98 12.23 -12.20
C PHE A 269 -18.55 12.77 -12.18
N ASN A 270 -18.45 14.09 -12.21
CA ASN A 270 -17.22 14.84 -12.07
C ASN A 270 -17.47 16.13 -11.26
N ILE A 271 -16.44 16.96 -11.14
CA ILE A 271 -16.46 18.21 -10.35
C ILE A 271 -17.63 19.14 -10.76
N SER A 272 -18.05 19.13 -12.01
CA SER A 272 -19.12 20.01 -12.50
C SER A 272 -20.53 19.55 -12.12
N ASN A 273 -20.74 18.24 -11.89
CA ASN A 273 -22.07 17.65 -11.76
C ASN A 273 -22.27 16.73 -10.54
N PHE A 274 -21.26 16.57 -9.67
CA PHE A 274 -21.34 15.73 -8.46
C PHE A 274 -22.55 16.08 -7.58
N ARG A 275 -22.90 17.36 -7.47
CA ARG A 275 -24.05 17.83 -6.67
C ARG A 275 -25.38 17.18 -7.08
N ARG A 276 -25.52 16.84 -8.36
CA ARG A 276 -26.71 16.19 -8.92
C ARG A 276 -26.61 14.68 -8.84
N ASN A 277 -25.42 14.13 -9.13
CA ASN A 277 -25.27 12.70 -9.39
C ASN A 277 -24.84 11.90 -8.14
N LYS A 278 -24.12 12.47 -7.17
CA LYS A 278 -23.81 11.80 -5.89
C LYS A 278 -25.07 11.43 -5.09
N PRO A 279 -26.11 12.30 -4.96
CA PRO A 279 -27.37 11.91 -4.31
C PRO A 279 -28.02 10.66 -4.93
N ALA A 280 -27.95 10.49 -6.26
CA ALA A 280 -28.47 9.30 -6.93
C ALA A 280 -27.65 8.04 -6.62
N ASN A 281 -26.31 8.15 -6.59
CA ASN A 281 -25.45 7.04 -6.15
C ASN A 281 -25.70 6.67 -4.69
N LYS A 282 -25.94 7.67 -3.82
CA LYS A 282 -26.27 7.46 -2.41
C LYS A 282 -27.58 6.71 -2.23
N MET A 283 -28.64 7.12 -2.93
CA MET A 283 -29.93 6.42 -2.87
C MET A 283 -29.81 4.96 -3.35
N ALA A 284 -29.10 4.73 -4.47
CA ALA A 284 -28.87 3.38 -4.98
C ALA A 284 -28.08 2.52 -3.97
N LEU A 285 -27.07 3.11 -3.32
CA LEU A 285 -26.31 2.43 -2.27
C LEU A 285 -27.17 2.15 -1.04
N GLN A 286 -27.99 3.09 -0.58
CA GLN A 286 -28.91 2.89 0.54
C GLN A 286 -29.88 1.73 0.26
N GLU A 287 -30.45 1.69 -0.95
CA GLU A 287 -31.31 0.59 -1.39
C GLU A 287 -30.57 -0.75 -1.39
N GLU A 288 -29.39 -0.83 -2.01
CA GLU A 288 -28.57 -2.05 -2.07
C GLU A 288 -28.20 -2.57 -0.67
N LEU A 289 -27.92 -1.66 0.27
CA LEU A 289 -27.47 -1.97 1.62
C LEU A 289 -28.61 -2.20 2.64
N GLY A 290 -29.88 -2.05 2.22
CA GLY A 290 -31.04 -2.15 3.11
C GLY A 290 -31.11 -1.04 4.16
N LEU A 291 -30.55 0.14 3.86
CA LEU A 291 -30.67 1.35 4.67
C LEU A 291 -31.95 2.12 4.30
N ASP A 292 -32.42 2.97 5.21
CA ASP A 292 -33.52 3.88 4.91
C ASP A 292 -33.09 4.83 3.77
N GLN A 293 -33.88 4.88 2.71
CA GLN A 293 -33.55 5.66 1.52
C GLN A 293 -33.84 7.15 1.77
N ASP A 294 -32.81 7.92 2.07
CA ASP A 294 -32.88 9.38 2.14
C ASP A 294 -31.56 10.01 1.69
N SER A 295 -31.59 10.70 0.54
CA SER A 295 -30.43 11.41 0.02
C SER A 295 -29.93 12.55 0.92
N HIS A 296 -30.74 13.04 1.86
CA HIS A 296 -30.41 14.14 2.76
C HIS A 296 -29.66 13.67 4.01
N VAL A 297 -29.90 12.47 4.53
CA VAL A 297 -29.24 11.95 5.75
C VAL A 297 -27.78 11.61 5.47
N MET A 298 -26.82 12.23 6.15
CA MET A 298 -25.39 11.99 5.95
C MET A 298 -25.04 10.49 6.04
N LEU A 299 -24.43 9.95 4.98
CA LEU A 299 -23.96 8.56 4.95
C LEU A 299 -22.44 8.51 5.17
N ILE A 300 -22.03 7.84 6.24
CA ILE A 300 -20.63 7.61 6.60
C ILE A 300 -20.22 6.20 6.15
N GLY A 301 -19.25 6.14 5.24
CA GLY A 301 -18.70 4.89 4.72
C GLY A 301 -17.43 4.45 5.44
N ILE A 302 -17.24 3.13 5.53
CA ILE A 302 -16.01 2.49 5.98
C ILE A 302 -15.73 1.31 5.03
N VAL A 303 -14.58 1.33 4.35
CA VAL A 303 -14.06 0.17 3.60
C VAL A 303 -12.65 -0.14 4.07
N SER A 304 -12.47 -1.29 4.72
CA SER A 304 -11.17 -1.64 5.30
C SER A 304 -11.08 -3.12 5.67
N ARG A 305 -9.85 -3.63 5.81
CA ARG A 305 -9.62 -4.83 6.62
C ARG A 305 -10.00 -4.54 8.07
N LEU A 306 -10.72 -5.46 8.71
CA LEU A 306 -11.24 -5.30 10.06
C LEU A 306 -10.20 -5.75 11.11
N THR A 307 -9.27 -4.87 11.47
CA THR A 307 -8.13 -5.20 12.37
C THR A 307 -7.90 -4.08 13.38
N ASP A 308 -7.25 -4.36 14.51
CA ASP A 308 -6.94 -3.37 15.55
C ASP A 308 -6.24 -2.11 15.02
N GLN A 309 -5.37 -2.27 14.01
CA GLN A 309 -4.66 -1.15 13.37
C GLN A 309 -5.60 -0.04 12.87
N LYS A 310 -6.86 -0.36 12.55
CA LYS A 310 -7.79 0.51 11.83
C LYS A 310 -8.71 1.31 12.75
N GLY A 311 -8.54 1.23 14.06
CA GLY A 311 -9.25 2.11 15.00
C GLY A 311 -10.70 1.75 15.28
N PHE A 312 -11.09 0.50 15.04
CA PHE A 312 -12.48 0.07 15.22
C PHE A 312 -12.89 -0.06 16.70
N ASP A 313 -11.94 -0.16 17.62
CA ASP A 313 -12.16 -0.01 19.05
C ASP A 313 -12.65 1.41 19.42
N LEU A 314 -12.19 2.46 18.72
CA LEU A 314 -12.74 3.81 18.89
C LEU A 314 -14.20 3.90 18.44
N ILE A 315 -14.53 3.21 17.33
CA ILE A 315 -15.90 3.12 16.82
C ILE A 315 -16.77 2.33 17.80
N ASP A 316 -16.33 1.14 18.24
CA ASP A 316 -17.03 0.32 19.23
C ASP A 316 -17.48 1.14 20.45
N TYR A 317 -16.55 1.94 20.97
CA TYR A 317 -16.77 2.75 22.17
C TYR A 317 -17.80 3.88 21.98
N MET A 318 -18.00 4.38 20.76
CA MET A 318 -18.85 5.55 20.47
C MET A 318 -20.01 5.26 19.50
N MET A 319 -20.17 4.02 19.04
CA MET A 319 -21.14 3.67 18.00
C MET A 319 -22.58 3.98 18.43
N ASP A 320 -22.93 3.71 19.69
CA ASP A 320 -24.26 4.00 20.23
C ASP A 320 -24.56 5.50 20.22
N GLU A 321 -23.55 6.34 20.51
CA GLU A 321 -23.65 7.81 20.47
C GLU A 321 -23.75 8.32 19.04
N MET A 322 -22.92 7.80 18.12
CA MET A 322 -23.03 8.11 16.69
C MET A 322 -24.41 7.74 16.13
N CYS A 323 -24.99 6.64 16.62
CA CYS A 323 -26.33 6.21 16.21
C CYS A 323 -27.47 7.04 16.84
N GLN A 324 -27.20 7.99 17.74
CA GLN A 324 -28.21 8.99 18.15
C GLN A 324 -28.27 10.18 17.19
N ASP A 325 -27.18 10.46 16.47
CA ASP A 325 -27.06 11.59 15.55
C ASP A 325 -27.79 11.31 14.22
N ALA A 326 -27.99 12.31 13.36
CA ALA A 326 -28.72 12.15 12.11
C ALA A 326 -27.80 11.58 11.00
N VAL A 327 -27.21 10.40 11.21
CA VAL A 327 -26.26 9.78 10.28
C VAL A 327 -26.63 8.33 9.96
N GLN A 328 -26.21 7.84 8.81
CA GLN A 328 -26.18 6.41 8.50
C GLN A 328 -24.74 5.93 8.42
N ILE A 329 -24.50 4.67 8.75
CA ILE A 329 -23.16 4.07 8.76
C ILE A 329 -23.18 2.79 7.92
N ALA A 330 -22.32 2.74 6.91
CA ALA A 330 -22.14 1.57 6.07
C ALA A 330 -20.69 1.07 6.18
N VAL A 331 -20.54 -0.23 6.39
CA VAL A 331 -19.24 -0.89 6.53
C VAL A 331 -19.11 -2.00 5.50
N LEU A 332 -17.94 -2.08 4.85
CA LEU A 332 -17.53 -3.15 3.96
C LEU A 332 -16.14 -3.64 4.35
N GLY A 333 -16.00 -4.93 4.65
CA GLY A 333 -14.70 -5.50 4.97
C GLY A 333 -14.76 -6.78 5.79
N THR A 334 -13.63 -7.47 5.87
CA THR A 334 -13.46 -8.71 6.64
C THR A 334 -12.18 -8.63 7.46
N GLY A 335 -12.07 -9.46 8.50
CA GLY A 335 -10.88 -9.51 9.33
C GLY A 335 -11.08 -10.26 10.63
N ASP A 336 -10.75 -9.60 11.73
CA ASP A 336 -10.90 -10.15 13.08
C ASP A 336 -12.39 -10.38 13.41
N PRO A 337 -12.79 -11.60 13.81
CA PRO A 337 -14.14 -11.91 14.23
C PRO A 337 -14.70 -10.95 15.30
N LYS A 338 -13.86 -10.37 16.17
CA LYS A 338 -14.28 -9.35 17.14
C LYS A 338 -14.99 -8.18 16.44
N TYR A 339 -14.34 -7.57 15.45
CA TYR A 339 -14.87 -6.41 14.74
C TYR A 339 -15.99 -6.77 13.78
N GLU A 340 -15.90 -7.94 13.14
CA GLU A 340 -17.01 -8.42 12.32
C GLU A 340 -18.30 -8.59 13.14
N ASN A 341 -18.19 -9.22 14.32
CA ASN A 341 -19.34 -9.43 15.20
C ASN A 341 -19.85 -8.13 15.81
N MET A 342 -18.94 -7.20 16.14
CA MET A 342 -19.30 -5.84 16.57
C MET A 342 -20.16 -5.12 15.52
N PHE A 343 -19.71 -5.06 14.25
CA PHE A 343 -20.50 -4.41 13.21
C PHE A 343 -21.82 -5.15 12.90
N ARG A 344 -21.83 -6.49 12.93
CA ARG A 344 -23.08 -7.26 12.83
C ARG A 344 -24.04 -6.94 13.97
N HIS A 345 -23.55 -6.79 15.20
CA HIS A 345 -24.36 -6.42 16.35
C HIS A 345 -25.03 -5.05 16.16
N PHE A 346 -24.27 -4.04 15.76
CA PHE A 346 -24.82 -2.70 15.53
C PHE A 346 -25.76 -2.63 14.33
N ALA A 347 -25.49 -3.37 13.26
CA ALA A 347 -26.42 -3.50 12.13
C ALA A 347 -27.76 -4.11 12.55
N TRP A 348 -27.74 -5.12 13.44
CA TRP A 348 -28.96 -5.68 14.02
C TRP A 348 -29.68 -4.70 14.95
N LYS A 349 -28.95 -4.03 15.85
CA LYS A 349 -29.50 -3.09 16.85
C LYS A 349 -30.11 -1.84 16.22
N TYR A 350 -29.50 -1.34 15.14
CA TYR A 350 -29.87 -0.11 14.44
C TYR A 350 -30.23 -0.37 12.97
N SER A 351 -31.16 -1.31 12.75
CA SER A 351 -31.69 -1.65 11.42
C SER A 351 -32.18 -0.40 10.67
N GLY A 352 -31.88 -0.31 9.37
CA GLY A 352 -32.18 0.85 8.52
C GLY A 352 -31.17 2.00 8.65
N LYS A 353 -30.32 2.01 9.70
CA LYS A 353 -29.32 3.05 9.95
C LYS A 353 -27.88 2.56 9.82
N VAL A 354 -27.62 1.32 10.21
CA VAL A 354 -26.30 0.68 10.16
C VAL A 354 -26.33 -0.53 9.24
N SER A 355 -25.38 -0.64 8.31
CA SER A 355 -25.22 -1.79 7.42
C SER A 355 -23.81 -2.36 7.53
N ALA A 356 -23.70 -3.68 7.75
CA ALA A 356 -22.44 -4.40 7.92
C ALA A 356 -22.26 -5.46 6.83
N ASN A 357 -21.41 -5.17 5.85
CA ASN A 357 -21.13 -6.00 4.68
C ASN A 357 -19.80 -6.74 4.89
N ILE A 358 -19.89 -7.91 5.51
CA ILE A 358 -18.70 -8.66 5.96
C ILE A 358 -18.21 -9.62 4.87
N PHE A 359 -17.72 -9.04 3.78
CA PHE A 359 -17.11 -9.75 2.65
C PHE A 359 -16.20 -8.80 1.87
N TYR A 360 -15.36 -9.34 1.00
CA TYR A 360 -14.58 -8.53 0.06
C TYR A 360 -15.38 -8.33 -1.23
N SER A 361 -15.50 -7.07 -1.68
CA SER A 361 -16.05 -6.73 -2.98
C SER A 361 -15.42 -5.44 -3.50
N ASP A 362 -14.68 -5.57 -4.60
CA ASP A 362 -14.10 -4.42 -5.31
C ASP A 362 -15.21 -3.50 -5.83
N ASP A 363 -16.19 -4.07 -6.54
CA ASP A 363 -17.30 -3.32 -7.13
C ASP A 363 -18.14 -2.54 -6.10
N LEU A 364 -18.45 -3.16 -4.95
CA LEU A 364 -19.19 -2.48 -3.89
C LEU A 364 -18.35 -1.36 -3.25
N SER A 365 -17.03 -1.53 -3.16
CA SER A 365 -16.15 -0.48 -2.62
C SER A 365 -16.22 0.81 -3.45
N HIS A 366 -16.23 0.72 -4.79
CA HIS A 366 -16.42 1.86 -5.68
C HIS A 366 -17.75 2.58 -5.42
N ARG A 367 -18.84 1.81 -5.23
CA ARG A 367 -20.15 2.37 -4.89
C ARG A 367 -20.15 3.04 -3.52
N PHE A 368 -19.43 2.50 -2.53
CA PHE A 368 -19.22 3.16 -1.23
C PHE A 368 -18.57 4.54 -1.41
N TYR A 369 -17.45 4.61 -2.14
CA TYR A 369 -16.78 5.89 -2.37
C TYR A 369 -17.63 6.88 -3.18
N ALA A 370 -18.48 6.41 -4.11
CA ALA A 370 -19.38 7.28 -4.85
C ALA A 370 -20.60 7.76 -4.05
N GLY A 371 -21.20 6.87 -3.26
CA GLY A 371 -22.49 7.08 -2.59
C GLY A 371 -22.39 7.67 -1.18
N CYS A 372 -21.29 7.47 -0.46
CA CYS A 372 -21.12 8.08 0.87
C CYS A 372 -20.87 9.58 0.77
N ASP A 373 -21.20 10.31 1.84
CA ASP A 373 -20.88 11.73 1.99
C ASP A 373 -19.53 11.91 2.68
N ALA A 374 -19.30 11.14 3.73
CA ALA A 374 -18.04 11.11 4.46
C ALA A 374 -17.49 9.69 4.60
N PHE A 375 -16.21 9.59 4.91
CA PHE A 375 -15.52 8.31 5.05
C PHE A 375 -14.66 8.29 6.30
N LEU A 376 -14.95 7.38 7.24
CA LEU A 376 -14.31 7.36 8.55
C LEU A 376 -13.09 6.42 8.55
N MET A 377 -11.93 6.97 8.91
CA MET A 377 -10.64 6.26 8.93
C MET A 377 -9.87 6.57 10.23
N PRO A 378 -10.26 5.98 11.38
CA PRO A 378 -9.72 6.32 12.69
C PRO A 378 -8.42 5.54 13.01
N SER A 379 -7.61 5.24 11.99
CA SER A 379 -6.46 4.33 12.10
C SER A 379 -5.50 4.67 13.24
N LEU A 380 -5.06 3.62 13.96
CA LEU A 380 -4.00 3.70 14.96
C LEU A 380 -2.65 4.06 14.30
N PHE A 381 -2.42 3.53 13.11
CA PHE A 381 -1.34 3.99 12.23
C PHE A 381 -1.68 3.64 10.79
N GLU A 382 -1.26 4.49 9.85
CA GLU A 382 -1.52 4.31 8.42
C GLU A 382 -0.31 4.78 7.59
N PRO A 383 0.60 3.87 7.17
CA PRO A 383 1.83 4.25 6.48
C PRO A 383 1.59 5.20 5.30
N CYS A 384 0.59 4.86 4.47
CA CYS A 384 0.03 5.77 3.48
C CYS A 384 -1.50 5.75 3.53
N GLY A 385 -2.10 4.57 3.28
CA GLY A 385 -3.52 4.45 2.99
C GLY A 385 -3.83 4.84 1.54
N LEU A 386 -4.64 4.04 0.84
CA LEU A 386 -5.19 4.41 -0.47
C LEU A 386 -6.65 4.88 -0.35
N SER A 387 -7.33 4.48 0.72
CA SER A 387 -8.76 4.74 0.92
C SER A 387 -9.08 6.24 0.95
N GLN A 388 -8.23 7.06 1.55
CA GLN A 388 -8.42 8.52 1.59
C GLN A 388 -8.19 9.16 0.21
N LEU A 389 -7.27 8.64 -0.60
CA LEU A 389 -7.08 9.11 -1.98
C LEU A 389 -8.30 8.77 -2.83
N MET A 390 -8.84 7.56 -2.70
CA MET A 390 -10.11 7.13 -3.33
C MET A 390 -11.28 8.00 -2.87
N SER A 391 -11.38 8.25 -1.56
CA SER A 391 -12.43 9.10 -0.96
C SER A 391 -12.40 10.52 -1.54
N LEU A 392 -11.23 11.17 -1.54
CA LEU A 392 -11.04 12.51 -2.09
C LEU A 392 -11.40 12.55 -3.59
N ARG A 393 -10.94 11.55 -4.35
CA ARG A 393 -11.19 11.43 -5.79
C ARG A 393 -12.69 11.36 -6.12
N TYR A 394 -13.48 10.69 -5.29
CA TYR A 394 -14.93 10.53 -5.46
C TYR A 394 -15.74 11.62 -4.75
N GLY A 395 -15.09 12.64 -4.18
CA GLY A 395 -15.76 13.74 -3.51
C GLY A 395 -16.49 13.32 -2.24
N THR A 396 -16.01 12.26 -1.59
CA THR A 396 -16.46 11.79 -0.28
C THR A 396 -15.45 12.27 0.74
N LEU A 397 -15.89 13.06 1.72
CA LEU A 397 -14.96 13.78 2.58
C LEU A 397 -14.38 12.87 3.66
N PRO A 398 -13.05 12.68 3.70
CA PRO A 398 -12.45 11.81 4.70
C PRO A 398 -12.49 12.46 6.08
N ILE A 399 -12.80 11.65 7.10
CA ILE A 399 -12.70 11.95 8.52
C ILE A 399 -11.62 11.02 9.08
N VAL A 400 -10.44 11.57 9.35
CA VAL A 400 -9.22 10.78 9.61
C VAL A 400 -8.62 11.07 10.97
N ARG A 401 -7.88 10.10 11.51
CA ARG A 401 -6.86 10.43 12.51
C ARG A 401 -5.60 10.95 11.82
N GLU A 402 -4.94 11.94 12.41
CA GLU A 402 -3.66 12.50 11.93
C GLU A 402 -2.49 11.54 12.17
N THR A 403 -2.38 10.52 11.31
CA THR A 403 -1.25 9.56 11.31
C THR A 403 -0.82 9.22 9.89
N GLY A 404 0.50 9.06 9.71
CA GLY A 404 1.15 8.68 8.46
C GLY A 404 0.57 9.38 7.24
N GLY A 405 0.20 8.62 6.21
CA GLY A 405 -0.30 9.22 4.96
C GLY A 405 -1.65 9.90 5.07
N LEU A 406 -2.47 9.60 6.08
CA LEU A 406 -3.72 10.32 6.29
C LEU A 406 -3.45 11.80 6.60
N LYS A 407 -2.44 12.06 7.44
CA LYS A 407 -2.00 13.41 7.80
C LYS A 407 -1.42 14.18 6.60
N ASP A 408 -0.73 13.49 5.70
CA ASP A 408 -0.11 14.11 4.52
C ASP A 408 -1.09 14.41 3.38
N THR A 409 -2.23 13.72 3.34
CA THR A 409 -3.15 13.74 2.19
C THR A 409 -4.48 14.41 2.49
N VAL A 410 -4.86 14.53 3.77
CA VAL A 410 -6.09 15.18 4.21
C VAL A 410 -5.77 16.47 4.95
N GLU A 411 -6.15 17.60 4.35
CA GLU A 411 -6.06 18.91 5.00
C GLU A 411 -7.36 19.16 5.78
N PRO A 412 -7.30 19.38 7.11
CA PRO A 412 -8.50 19.65 7.90
C PRO A 412 -9.19 20.94 7.47
N TYR A 413 -10.52 20.91 7.44
CA TYR A 413 -11.33 22.06 7.06
C TYR A 413 -11.15 23.24 8.02
N ASN A 414 -10.61 24.34 7.50
CA ASN A 414 -10.48 25.61 8.21
C ASN A 414 -11.67 26.53 7.88
N GLU A 415 -12.55 26.76 8.85
CA GLU A 415 -13.75 27.58 8.64
C GLU A 415 -13.47 29.06 8.32
N PHE A 416 -12.33 29.59 8.79
CA PHE A 416 -11.97 31.00 8.61
C PHE A 416 -11.40 31.24 7.21
N GLU A 417 -10.48 30.38 6.78
CA GLU A 417 -9.81 30.49 5.47
C GLU A 417 -10.61 29.83 4.34
N LYS A 418 -11.59 28.99 4.69
CA LYS A 418 -12.39 28.18 3.74
C LYS A 418 -11.53 27.23 2.91
N THR A 419 -10.42 26.75 3.48
CA THR A 419 -9.47 25.77 2.93
C THR A 419 -9.68 24.38 3.54
N GLY A 420 -8.96 23.36 3.07
CA GLY A 420 -9.11 21.98 3.54
C GLY A 420 -9.93 21.07 2.61
N THR A 421 -9.65 19.77 2.71
CA THR A 421 -10.18 18.69 1.87
C THR A 421 -10.91 17.61 2.67
N GLY A 422 -10.87 17.66 4.00
CA GLY A 422 -11.58 16.74 4.88
C GLY A 422 -11.61 17.22 6.33
N PHE A 423 -11.71 16.28 7.26
CA PHE A 423 -11.75 16.54 8.69
C PHE A 423 -10.75 15.63 9.39
N SER A 424 -10.08 16.12 10.43
CA SER A 424 -9.08 15.32 11.16
C SER A 424 -9.19 15.50 12.67
N PHE A 425 -8.67 14.50 13.39
CA PHE A 425 -8.41 14.57 14.83
C PHE A 425 -7.03 13.99 15.15
N THR A 426 -6.38 14.49 16.20
CA THR A 426 -4.98 14.20 16.46
C THR A 426 -4.78 12.96 17.32
N ASN A 427 -5.45 12.88 18.47
CA ASN A 427 -5.16 11.81 19.43
C ASN A 427 -5.94 10.54 19.10
N TYR A 428 -5.37 9.39 19.46
CA TYR A 428 -6.10 8.12 19.37
C TYR A 428 -7.13 8.04 20.51
N ASN A 429 -8.24 8.74 20.34
CA ASN A 429 -9.26 8.95 21.37
C ASN A 429 -10.67 8.95 20.75
N ALA A 430 -11.56 8.15 21.32
CA ALA A 430 -12.90 7.94 20.79
C ALA A 430 -13.79 9.20 20.87
N HIS A 431 -13.62 10.02 21.92
CA HIS A 431 -14.37 11.27 22.04
C HIS A 431 -13.92 12.33 21.04
N GLU A 432 -12.61 12.43 20.76
CA GLU A 432 -12.09 13.31 19.70
C GLU A 432 -12.60 12.88 18.31
N MET A 433 -12.64 11.57 18.05
CA MET A 433 -13.24 11.02 16.84
C MET A 433 -14.71 11.42 16.71
N LEU A 434 -15.53 11.18 17.75
CA LEU A 434 -16.96 11.53 17.75
C LEU A 434 -17.17 13.03 17.56
N ASN A 435 -16.40 13.88 18.25
CA ASN A 435 -16.48 15.33 18.09
C ASN A 435 -16.19 15.77 16.65
N THR A 436 -15.27 15.10 15.97
CA THR A 436 -14.91 15.38 14.58
C THR A 436 -15.99 14.91 13.62
N VAL A 437 -16.63 13.76 13.90
CA VAL A 437 -17.81 13.29 13.16
C VAL A 437 -18.95 14.31 13.27
N ARG A 438 -19.29 14.74 14.49
CA ARG A 438 -20.32 15.77 14.73
C ARG A 438 -19.96 17.12 14.12
N TYR A 439 -18.68 17.46 14.05
CA TYR A 439 -18.23 18.66 13.34
C TYR A 439 -18.48 18.55 11.83
N ALA A 440 -18.14 17.43 11.22
CA ALA A 440 -18.43 17.17 9.81
C ALA A 440 -19.95 17.20 9.54
N GLU A 441 -20.74 16.58 10.42
CA GLU A 441 -22.21 16.60 10.40
C GLU A 441 -22.77 18.04 10.41
N ARG A 442 -22.28 18.87 11.33
CA ARG A 442 -22.66 20.30 11.42
C ARG A 442 -22.37 21.03 10.11
N ILE A 443 -21.20 20.81 9.49
CA ILE A 443 -20.88 21.45 8.20
C ILE A 443 -21.79 20.92 7.09
N TYR A 444 -22.07 19.61 7.08
CA TYR A 444 -22.93 18.98 6.08
C TYR A 444 -24.36 19.52 6.11
N TYR A 445 -24.97 19.65 7.29
CA TYR A 445 -26.36 20.11 7.46
C TYR A 445 -26.49 21.64 7.45
N ASP A 446 -25.67 22.35 8.23
CA ASP A 446 -25.87 23.78 8.46
C ASP A 446 -25.15 24.65 7.42
N LYS A 447 -24.10 24.11 6.78
CA LYS A 447 -23.21 24.87 5.87
C LYS A 447 -23.03 24.18 4.53
N LYS A 448 -24.14 23.81 3.88
CA LYS A 448 -24.13 23.06 2.60
C LYS A 448 -23.25 23.67 1.50
N ARG A 449 -23.17 25.00 1.43
CA ARG A 449 -22.28 25.70 0.48
C ARG A 449 -20.80 25.40 0.76
N ASP A 450 -20.41 25.43 2.02
CA ASP A 450 -19.04 25.13 2.46
C ASP A 450 -18.74 23.66 2.20
N TRP A 451 -19.64 22.73 2.58
CA TRP A 451 -19.49 21.30 2.28
C TRP A 451 -19.19 21.04 0.80
N ASN A 452 -20.01 21.63 -0.09
CA ASN A 452 -19.82 21.49 -1.54
C ASN A 452 -18.47 22.06 -2.01
N LYS A 453 -17.94 23.10 -1.36
CA LYS A 453 -16.63 23.67 -1.68
C LYS A 453 -15.48 22.78 -1.22
N ILE A 454 -15.64 22.09 -0.08
CA ILE A 454 -14.68 21.07 0.36
C ILE A 454 -14.65 19.91 -0.64
N VAL A 455 -15.83 19.45 -1.09
CA VAL A 455 -15.93 18.38 -2.11
C VAL A 455 -15.26 18.78 -3.42
N GLU A 456 -15.49 20.00 -3.92
CA GLU A 456 -14.81 20.51 -5.12
C GLU A 456 -13.28 20.49 -4.97
N ARG A 457 -12.75 20.95 -3.83
CA ARG A 457 -11.30 20.95 -3.57
C ARG A 457 -10.74 19.54 -3.46
N ALA A 458 -11.45 18.63 -2.78
CA ALA A 458 -11.07 17.23 -2.63
C ALA A 458 -10.92 16.54 -4.00
N MET A 459 -11.93 16.68 -4.86
CA MET A 459 -11.92 16.09 -6.22
C MET A 459 -10.90 16.75 -7.15
N SER A 460 -10.43 17.96 -6.84
CA SER A 460 -9.43 18.70 -7.63
C SER A 460 -7.99 18.35 -7.25
N GLN A 461 -7.75 17.61 -6.17
CA GLN A 461 -6.40 17.19 -5.80
C GLN A 461 -5.85 16.20 -6.82
N ASP A 462 -4.56 16.33 -7.14
CA ASP A 462 -3.84 15.40 -8.01
C ASP A 462 -2.97 14.44 -7.18
N PHE A 463 -3.53 13.25 -6.98
CA PHE A 463 -2.86 12.09 -6.40
C PHE A 463 -2.61 11.00 -7.44
N SER A 464 -2.47 11.38 -8.72
CA SER A 464 -2.07 10.43 -9.76
C SER A 464 -0.65 9.92 -9.53
N TRP A 465 -0.36 8.73 -10.06
CA TRP A 465 0.98 8.15 -10.02
C TRP A 465 2.03 9.00 -10.75
N GLN A 466 1.64 9.85 -11.71
CA GLN A 466 2.55 10.78 -12.39
C GLN A 466 3.20 11.77 -11.42
N ASN A 467 2.46 12.23 -10.42
CA ASN A 467 3.01 13.15 -9.40
C ASN A 467 4.03 12.44 -8.50
N SER A 468 3.73 11.21 -8.08
CA SER A 468 4.67 10.38 -7.29
C SER A 468 5.90 9.97 -8.11
N ALA A 469 5.73 9.63 -9.39
CA ALA A 469 6.81 9.24 -10.29
C ALA A 469 7.88 10.34 -10.40
N ARG A 470 7.49 11.62 -10.49
CA ARG A 470 8.44 12.75 -10.52
C ARG A 470 9.34 12.81 -9.28
N GLN A 471 8.77 12.56 -8.08
CA GLN A 471 9.56 12.51 -6.84
C GLN A 471 10.53 11.32 -6.83
N TYR A 472 10.14 10.17 -7.38
CA TYR A 472 11.06 9.05 -7.57
C TYR A 472 12.14 9.33 -8.62
N GLU A 473 11.80 10.04 -9.72
CA GLU A 473 12.79 10.46 -10.71
C GLU A 473 13.86 11.36 -10.09
N GLU A 474 13.47 12.34 -9.26
CA GLU A 474 14.40 13.18 -8.50
C GLU A 474 15.32 12.36 -7.59
N LEU A 475 14.74 11.40 -6.85
CA LEU A 475 15.51 10.49 -6.01
C LEU A 475 16.51 9.66 -6.84
N TYR A 476 16.08 9.09 -7.96
CA TYR A 476 16.94 8.26 -8.81
C TYR A 476 18.08 9.07 -9.41
N LYS A 477 17.81 10.30 -9.86
CA LYS A 477 18.85 11.23 -10.36
C LYS A 477 19.92 11.50 -9.31
N SER A 478 19.52 11.68 -8.05
CA SER A 478 20.47 11.88 -6.94
C SER A 478 21.41 10.69 -6.71
N LEU A 479 21.02 9.48 -7.17
CA LEU A 479 21.78 8.24 -6.96
C LEU A 479 22.68 7.85 -8.13
N ILE A 480 22.15 7.96 -9.35
CA ILE A 480 22.84 7.51 -10.57
C ILE A 480 23.71 8.62 -11.19
N GLY A 481 23.63 9.83 -10.65
CA GLY A 481 24.33 11.01 -11.18
C GLY A 481 23.63 11.60 -12.40
N GLU A 482 23.54 12.93 -12.43
CA GLU A 482 23.34 13.75 -13.63
C GLU A 482 24.45 14.79 -13.71
#